data_AF-A0A0P8X524-F1
#
_entry.id   AF-A0A0P8X524-F1
#
_cell.length_a   1.000
_cell.length_b   1.000
_cell.length_c   1.000
_cell.angle_alpha   90.00
_cell.angle_beta   90.00
_cell.angle_gamma   90.00
#
_symmetry.space_group_name_H-M   'P 1'
#
loop_
_entity.id
_entity.type
_entity.pdbx_description
1 polymer ?
#
loop_
_entity_poly.entity_id
_entity_poly.type
_entity_poly.pdbx_seq_one_letter_code
_entity_poly.pdbx_strand_id
1 'polypeptide(L)'
;MVNNIKLINMIQKFIIEESTDSLFYKKLSENAPNDLAKEILTGLSIDEESHAESLKKAYCYLTGSAFIMPAIMTPEVPSFEEALMMSMQNETKDYKKYGEQFIKSTDKYLNHLFFMIKTNEGQHALRIPLLLEDLEAI
;
A
#
# COMPACT_ATOMS: atom_id res chain seq x y z
N MET A 1 25.24 -8.72 -12.57
CA MET A 1 23.99 -9.53 -12.59
C MET A 1 23.34 -9.72 -11.21
N VAL A 2 24.09 -9.83 -10.10
CA VAL A 2 23.52 -10.06 -8.75
C VAL A 2 22.54 -8.97 -8.25
N ASN A 3 22.69 -7.71 -8.68
CA ASN A 3 21.82 -6.60 -8.24
C ASN A 3 20.37 -6.68 -8.77
N ASN A 4 20.14 -7.31 -9.93
CA ASN A 4 18.78 -7.37 -10.50
C ASN A 4 17.88 -8.37 -9.78
N ILE A 5 18.42 -9.51 -9.32
CA ILE A 5 17.59 -10.53 -8.66
C ILE A 5 17.04 -10.02 -7.32
N LYS A 6 17.87 -9.32 -6.53
CA LYS A 6 17.41 -8.73 -5.25
C LYS A 6 16.32 -7.69 -5.46
N LEU A 7 16.48 -6.83 -6.46
CA LEU A 7 15.49 -5.82 -6.83
C LEU A 7 14.18 -6.46 -7.31
N ILE A 8 14.26 -7.47 -8.18
CA ILE A 8 13.09 -8.19 -8.68
C ILE A 8 12.33 -8.82 -7.51
N ASN A 9 13.01 -9.55 -6.62
CA ASN A 9 12.38 -10.18 -5.45
C ASN A 9 11.73 -9.15 -4.51
N MET A 10 12.36 -7.98 -4.34
CA MET A 10 11.80 -6.89 -3.57
C MET A 10 10.51 -6.34 -4.21
N ILE A 11 10.51 -6.10 -5.53
CA ILE A 11 9.31 -5.65 -6.25
C ILE A 11 8.20 -6.69 -6.15
N GLN A 12 8.50 -7.99 -6.29
CA GLN A 12 7.51 -9.06 -6.12
C GLN A 12 6.89 -9.02 -4.72
N LYS A 13 7.72 -8.83 -3.69
CA LYS A 13 7.25 -8.70 -2.31
C LYS A 13 6.32 -7.49 -2.16
N PHE A 14 6.71 -6.33 -2.70
CA PHE A 14 5.87 -5.13 -2.64
C PHE A 14 4.53 -5.33 -3.36
N ILE A 15 4.52 -5.95 -4.54
CA ILE A 15 3.25 -6.24 -5.25
C ILE A 15 2.27 -7.02 -4.35
N ILE A 16 2.79 -8.01 -3.60
CA ILE A 16 1.97 -8.84 -2.71
C ILE A 16 1.51 -8.03 -1.49
N GLU A 17 2.37 -7.20 -0.90
CA GLU A 17 2.02 -6.31 0.22
C GLU A 17 0.87 -5.38 -0.16
N GLU A 18 1.03 -4.55 -1.19
CA GLU A 18 0.00 -3.58 -1.62
C GLU A 18 -1.31 -4.27 -2.05
N SER A 19 -1.22 -5.46 -2.67
CA SER A 19 -2.42 -6.23 -3.01
C SER A 19 -3.15 -6.74 -1.77
N THR A 20 -2.42 -7.04 -0.70
CA THR A 20 -2.98 -7.46 0.59
C THR A 20 -3.60 -6.26 1.32
N ASP A 21 -2.93 -5.11 1.28
CA ASP A 21 -3.42 -3.86 1.89
C ASP A 21 -4.69 -3.36 1.19
N SER A 22 -4.76 -3.46 -0.13
CA SER A 22 -6.00 -3.21 -0.89
C SER A 22 -7.18 -4.06 -0.40
N LEU A 23 -6.96 -5.37 -0.22
CA LEU A 23 -7.99 -6.28 0.31
C LEU A 23 -8.34 -5.98 1.77
N PHE A 24 -7.36 -5.58 2.58
CA PHE A 24 -7.56 -5.17 3.96
C PHE A 24 -8.48 -3.96 4.04
N TYR A 25 -8.14 -2.87 3.33
CA TYR A 25 -8.95 -1.65 3.35
C TYR A 25 -10.34 -1.86 2.76
N LYS A 26 -10.47 -2.69 1.73
CA LYS A 26 -11.78 -3.09 1.20
C LYS A 26 -12.65 -3.70 2.29
N LYS A 27 -12.13 -4.69 3.00
CA LYS A 27 -12.86 -5.39 4.07
C LYS A 27 -13.11 -4.50 5.29
N LEU A 28 -12.18 -3.60 5.62
CA LEU A 28 -12.37 -2.63 6.69
C LEU A 28 -13.48 -1.63 6.34
N SER A 29 -13.57 -1.20 5.08
CA SER A 29 -14.62 -0.28 4.60
C SER A 29 -16.03 -0.88 4.70
N GLU A 30 -16.17 -2.20 4.60
CA GLU A 30 -17.45 -2.91 4.76
C GLU A 30 -17.98 -2.82 6.20
N ASN A 31 -17.09 -2.65 7.17
CA ASN A 31 -17.40 -2.51 8.59
C ASN A 31 -17.33 -1.06 9.08
N ALA A 32 -17.23 -0.09 8.17
CA ALA A 32 -17.12 1.32 8.52
C ALA A 32 -18.36 1.81 9.29
N PRO A 33 -18.19 2.58 10.38
CA PRO A 33 -19.29 3.02 11.24
C PRO A 33 -20.14 4.13 10.61
N ASN A 34 -19.61 4.84 9.62
CA ASN A 34 -20.26 5.95 8.93
C ASN A 34 -19.79 6.08 7.48
N ASP A 35 -20.46 6.94 6.70
CA ASP A 35 -20.19 7.11 5.27
C ASP A 35 -18.82 7.74 5.00
N LEU A 36 -18.34 8.66 5.84
CA LEU A 36 -17.02 9.29 5.68
C LEU A 36 -15.90 8.25 5.83
N ALA A 37 -15.99 7.41 6.86
CA ALA A 37 -15.07 6.31 7.07
C ALA A 37 -15.10 5.33 5.89
N LYS A 38 -16.29 4.99 5.41
CA LYS A 38 -16.44 4.12 4.24
C LYS A 38 -15.80 4.71 2.99
N GLU A 39 -16.02 6.00 2.74
CA GLU A 39 -15.45 6.71 1.59
C GLU A 39 -13.91 6.73 1.66
N ILE A 40 -13.35 7.14 2.79
CA ILE A 40 -11.89 7.20 2.98
C ILE A 40 -11.28 5.81 2.81
N LEU A 41 -11.80 4.78 3.50
CA LEU A 41 -11.27 3.42 3.44
C LEU A 41 -11.41 2.78 2.04
N THR A 42 -12.50 3.07 1.33
CA THR A 42 -12.65 2.64 -0.07
C THR A 42 -11.59 3.31 -0.95
N GLY A 43 -11.33 4.61 -0.73
CA GLY A 43 -10.27 5.34 -1.41
C GLY A 43 -8.89 4.73 -1.17
N LEU A 44 -8.54 4.40 0.07
CA LEU A 44 -7.29 3.71 0.41
C LEU A 44 -7.18 2.37 -0.34
N SER A 45 -8.24 1.57 -0.36
CA SER A 45 -8.26 0.28 -1.08
C SER A 45 -7.94 0.41 -2.57
N ILE A 46 -8.45 1.46 -3.23
CA ILE A 46 -8.24 1.74 -4.66
C ILE A 46 -6.81 2.25 -4.92
N ASP A 47 -6.30 3.08 -4.02
CA ASP A 47 -4.94 3.59 -4.05
C ASP A 47 -3.93 2.41 -3.97
N GLU A 48 -4.11 1.51 -3.01
CA GLU A 48 -3.30 0.29 -2.84
C GLU A 48 -3.33 -0.64 -4.06
N GLU A 49 -4.52 -0.84 -4.65
CA GLU A 49 -4.63 -1.63 -5.89
C GLU A 49 -3.82 -0.97 -7.03
N SER A 50 -3.85 0.36 -7.10
CA SER A 50 -3.10 1.14 -8.09
C SER A 50 -1.59 1.07 -7.86
N HIS A 51 -1.12 1.01 -6.61
CA HIS A 51 0.28 0.77 -6.27
C HIS A 51 0.72 -0.62 -6.74
N ALA A 52 -0.05 -1.66 -6.41
CA ALA A 52 0.21 -3.03 -6.85
C ALA A 52 0.32 -3.13 -8.38
N GLU A 53 -0.60 -2.52 -9.13
CA GLU A 53 -0.56 -2.49 -10.59
C GLU A 53 0.66 -1.75 -11.14
N SER A 54 1.06 -0.66 -10.51
CA SER A 54 2.26 0.10 -10.90
C SER A 54 3.54 -0.70 -10.65
N LEU A 55 3.60 -1.45 -9.55
CA LEU A 55 4.70 -2.36 -9.25
C LEU A 55 4.72 -3.58 -10.17
N LYS A 56 3.57 -4.13 -10.58
CA LYS A 56 3.50 -5.19 -11.62
C LYS A 56 4.07 -4.72 -12.95
N LYS A 57 3.78 -3.46 -13.35
CA LYS A 57 4.42 -2.84 -14.53
C LYS A 57 5.93 -2.72 -14.35
N ALA A 58 6.40 -2.38 -13.16
CA ALA A 58 7.83 -2.34 -12.84
C ALA A 58 8.50 -3.71 -12.89
N TYR A 59 7.83 -4.75 -12.41
CA TYR A 59 8.29 -6.13 -12.55
C TYR A 59 8.44 -6.53 -14.02
N CYS A 60 7.43 -6.21 -14.84
CA CYS A 60 7.47 -6.46 -16.28
C CYS A 60 8.61 -5.69 -16.97
N TYR A 61 8.80 -4.42 -16.61
CA TYR A 61 9.93 -3.61 -17.09
C TYR A 61 11.29 -4.26 -16.76
N LEU A 62 11.45 -4.82 -15.56
CA LEU A 62 12.70 -5.44 -15.11
C LEU A 62 12.97 -6.83 -15.70
N THR A 63 11.92 -7.60 -15.99
CA THR A 63 12.02 -9.03 -16.31
C THR A 63 11.63 -9.36 -17.75
N GLY A 64 10.94 -8.43 -18.44
CA GLY A 64 10.28 -8.68 -19.72
C GLY A 64 9.05 -9.59 -19.63
N SER A 65 8.60 -9.96 -18.42
CA SER A 65 7.49 -10.90 -18.20
C SER A 65 6.43 -10.33 -17.27
N ALA A 66 5.16 -10.63 -17.54
CA ALA A 66 4.08 -10.28 -16.62
C ALA A 66 4.25 -10.97 -15.26
N PHE A 67 3.94 -10.27 -14.17
CA PHE A 67 3.91 -10.86 -12.83
C PHE A 67 2.66 -11.75 -12.70
N ILE A 68 2.86 -12.99 -12.27
CA ILE A 68 1.76 -13.92 -11.99
C ILE A 68 1.49 -13.86 -10.48
N MET A 69 0.30 -13.37 -10.13
CA MET A 69 -0.10 -13.23 -8.73
C MET A 69 -0.25 -14.61 -8.07
N PRO A 70 0.45 -14.88 -6.95
CA PRO A 70 0.15 -16.07 -6.14
C PRO A 70 -1.22 -15.92 -5.48
N ALA A 71 -1.80 -17.03 -5.01
CA ALA A 71 -2.99 -16.95 -4.18
C ALA A 71 -2.67 -16.18 -2.89
N ILE A 72 -3.30 -15.03 -2.68
CA ILE A 72 -3.24 -14.24 -1.45
C ILE A 72 -4.46 -14.53 -0.61
N MET A 73 -4.26 -14.72 0.69
CA MET A 73 -5.36 -14.90 1.64
C MET A 73 -5.98 -13.53 1.93
N THR A 74 -7.30 -13.48 2.02
CA THR A 74 -7.98 -12.27 2.51
C THR A 74 -7.54 -12.03 3.96
N PRO A 75 -7.04 -10.82 4.28
CA PRO A 75 -6.54 -10.55 5.62
C PRO A 75 -7.67 -10.58 6.67
N GLU A 76 -7.30 -11.00 7.87
CA GLU A 76 -8.14 -10.83 9.05
C GLU A 76 -8.13 -9.36 9.47
N VAL A 77 -9.31 -8.82 9.74
CA VAL A 77 -9.47 -7.41 10.16
C VAL A 77 -9.81 -7.43 11.65
N PRO A 78 -9.01 -6.78 12.51
CA PRO A 78 -9.29 -6.71 13.94
C PRO A 78 -10.46 -5.76 14.23
N SER A 79 -10.63 -5.31 15.48
CA SER A 79 -11.61 -4.25 15.74
C SER A 79 -11.29 -2.99 14.92
N PHE A 80 -12.31 -2.17 14.64
CA PHE A 80 -12.15 -1.02 13.76
C PHE A 80 -11.07 -0.05 14.27
N GLU A 81 -11.06 0.27 15.56
CA GLU A 81 -10.04 1.12 16.18
C GLU A 81 -8.62 0.51 16.10
N GLU A 82 -8.47 -0.78 16.45
CA GLU A 82 -7.18 -1.48 16.32
C GLU A 82 -6.69 -1.51 14.87
N ALA A 83 -7.61 -1.69 13.91
CA ALA A 83 -7.31 -1.70 12.49
C ALA A 83 -6.76 -0.34 12.05
N LEU A 84 -7.40 0.77 12.44
CA LEU A 84 -6.93 2.12 12.12
C LEU A 84 -5.56 2.41 12.74
N MET A 85 -5.35 2.05 14.01
CA MET A 85 -4.06 2.23 14.69
C MET A 85 -2.94 1.43 14.02
N MET A 86 -3.23 0.19 13.62
CA MET A 86 -2.28 -0.65 12.88
C MET A 86 -1.99 -0.07 11.49
N SER A 87 -3.02 0.34 10.75
CA SER A 87 -2.88 0.98 9.43
C SER A 87 -2.00 2.21 9.50
N MET A 88 -2.25 3.14 10.43
CA MET A 88 -1.43 4.35 10.59
C MET A 88 0.07 4.04 10.76
N GLN A 89 0.39 3.00 11.54
CA GLN A 89 1.78 2.56 11.73
C GLN A 89 2.37 1.92 10.47
N ASN A 90 1.58 1.15 9.72
CA ASN A 90 2.02 0.52 8.48
C ASN A 90 2.25 1.57 7.39
N GLU A 91 1.30 2.48 7.17
CA GLU A 91 1.45 3.57 6.19
C GLU A 91 2.67 4.44 6.46
N THR A 92 2.95 4.74 7.74
CA THR A 92 4.16 5.50 8.10
C THR A 92 5.44 4.71 7.81
N LYS A 93 5.42 3.38 8.00
CA LYS A 93 6.56 2.51 7.64
C LYS A 93 6.72 2.45 6.12
N ASP A 94 5.63 2.41 5.36
CA ASP A 94 5.65 2.29 3.90
C ASP A 94 6.07 3.60 3.23
N TYR A 95 5.65 4.75 3.76
CA TYR A 95 6.21 6.06 3.44
C TYR A 95 7.74 6.04 3.50
N LYS A 96 8.30 5.51 4.60
CA LYS A 96 9.74 5.38 4.79
C LYS A 96 10.35 4.33 3.85
N LYS A 97 9.73 3.14 3.74
CA LYS A 97 10.15 2.00 2.91
C LYS A 97 10.38 2.46 1.47
N TYR A 98 9.39 3.12 0.87
CA TYR A 98 9.45 3.63 -0.49
C TYR A 98 10.37 4.85 -0.61
N GLY A 99 10.41 5.72 0.39
CA GLY A 99 11.39 6.82 0.46
C GLY A 99 12.84 6.36 0.40
N GLU A 100 13.19 5.26 1.09
CA GLU A 100 14.52 4.68 1.00
C GLU A 100 14.81 4.10 -0.39
N GLN A 101 13.84 3.48 -1.05
CA GLN A 101 14.02 2.95 -2.41
C GLN A 101 14.16 4.08 -3.44
N PHE A 102 13.42 5.18 -3.27
CA PHE A 102 13.59 6.39 -4.06
C PHE A 102 15.04 6.89 -4.02
N ILE A 103 15.63 7.00 -2.82
CA ILE A 103 17.02 7.45 -2.64
C ILE A 103 18.03 6.45 -3.24
N LYS A 104 17.79 5.14 -3.09
CA LYS A 104 18.70 4.07 -3.56
C LYS A 104 18.63 3.83 -5.07
N SER A 105 17.49 4.10 -5.70
CA SER A 105 17.28 3.80 -7.12
C SER A 105 18.05 4.78 -8.02
N THR A 106 18.87 4.23 -8.91
CA THR A 106 19.52 4.98 -10.00
C THR A 106 18.73 4.94 -11.31
N ASP A 107 17.76 4.04 -11.42
CA ASP A 107 16.83 3.98 -12.56
C ASP A 107 15.75 5.06 -12.38
N LYS A 108 15.57 5.91 -13.41
CA LYS A 108 14.64 7.04 -13.36
C LYS A 108 13.18 6.63 -13.27
N TYR A 109 12.80 5.54 -13.94
CA TYR A 109 11.43 5.04 -13.92
C TYR A 109 11.09 4.52 -12.52
N LEU A 110 11.97 3.69 -11.94
CA LEU A 110 11.78 3.18 -10.59
C LEU A 110 11.86 4.28 -9.53
N ASN A 111 12.76 5.24 -9.70
CA ASN A 111 12.86 6.40 -8.82
C ASN A 111 11.55 7.20 -8.80
N HIS A 112 10.99 7.52 -9.97
CA HIS A 112 9.69 8.20 -10.04
C HIS A 112 8.56 7.38 -9.42
N LEU A 113 8.51 6.07 -9.70
CA LEU A 113 7.52 5.17 -9.11
C LEU A 113 7.55 5.20 -7.58
N PHE A 114 8.72 5.02 -6.97
CA PHE A 114 8.85 5.03 -5.52
C PHE A 114 8.55 6.40 -4.91
N PHE A 115 8.83 7.50 -5.62
CA PHE A 115 8.44 8.83 -5.19
C PHE A 115 6.91 9.00 -5.15
N MET A 116 6.21 8.49 -6.16
CA MET A 116 4.76 8.59 -6.23
C MET A 116 4.10 7.75 -5.13
N ILE A 117 4.48 6.46 -5.01
CA ILE A 117 3.93 5.56 -3.99
C ILE A 117 4.19 6.12 -2.59
N LYS A 118 5.44 6.48 -2.24
CA LYS A 118 5.72 7.07 -0.92
C LYS A 118 4.85 8.30 -0.63
N THR A 119 4.51 9.09 -1.64
CA THR A 119 3.77 10.34 -1.43
C THR A 119 2.31 10.02 -1.11
N ASN A 120 1.76 8.96 -1.69
CA ASN A 120 0.42 8.48 -1.39
C ASN A 120 0.36 7.82 0.00
N GLU A 121 1.34 6.98 0.40
CA GLU A 121 1.37 6.43 1.78
C GLU A 121 1.42 7.54 2.84
N GLY A 122 2.18 8.60 2.53
CA GLY A 122 2.23 9.78 3.39
C GLY A 122 0.86 10.46 3.53
N GLN A 123 0.04 10.47 2.47
CA GLN A 123 -1.33 10.98 2.52
C GLN A 123 -2.25 10.04 3.29
N HIS A 124 -2.10 8.72 3.13
CA HIS A 124 -2.88 7.72 3.87
C HIS A 124 -2.65 7.87 5.38
N ALA A 125 -1.38 7.94 5.79
CA ALA A 125 -0.99 8.15 7.19
C ALA A 125 -1.56 9.44 7.80
N LEU A 126 -1.84 10.46 6.98
CA LEU A 126 -2.46 11.72 7.42
C LEU A 126 -3.99 11.67 7.44
N ARG A 127 -4.62 10.80 6.65
CA ARG A 127 -6.08 10.66 6.57
C ARG A 127 -6.63 9.73 7.65
N ILE A 128 -5.91 8.66 7.98
CA ILE A 128 -6.35 7.67 8.99
C ILE A 128 -6.67 8.31 10.36
N PRO A 129 -5.88 9.27 10.88
CA PRO A 129 -6.21 9.95 12.15
C PRO A 129 -7.57 10.65 12.16
N LEU A 130 -8.05 11.15 11.02
CA LEU A 130 -9.38 11.77 10.92
C LEU A 130 -10.49 10.78 11.29
N LEU A 131 -10.28 9.49 11.00
CA LEU A 131 -11.23 8.43 11.32
C LEU A 131 -11.23 8.05 12.80
N LEU A 132 -10.13 8.31 13.52
CA LEU A 132 -10.04 8.07 14.96
C LEU A 132 -10.74 9.17 15.75
N GLU A 133 -10.54 10.43 15.37
CA GLU A 133 -11.24 11.58 16.00
C GLU A 133 -12.77 11.47 15.85
N ASP A 134 -13.23 11.01 14.69
CA ASP A 134 -14.66 10.80 14.42
C ASP A 134 -15.29 9.69 15.28
N LEU A 135 -14.51 8.69 15.72
CA LEU A 135 -14.99 7.64 16.63
C LEU A 135 -15.21 8.18 18.05
N GLU A 136 -14.40 9.13 18.50
CA GLU A 136 -14.52 9.75 19.83
C GLU A 136 -15.68 10.77 19.90
N ALA A 137 -16.23 11.18 18.76
CA ALA A 137 -17.32 12.15 18.66
C ALA A 137 -18.73 11.51 18.68
N ILE A 138 -18.83 10.18 18.72
CA ILE A 138 -20.08 9.39 18.77
C ILE A 138 -20.33 8.88 20.20
#